data_AF-A0A3E1NI95-F1
#
_entry.id   AF-A0A3E1NI95-F1
#
_cell.length_a   1.000
_cell.length_b   1.000
_cell.length_c   1.000
_cell.angle_alpha   90.00
_cell.angle_beta   90.00
_cell.angle_gamma   90.00
#
_symmetry.space_group_name_H-M   'P 1'
#
loop_
_entity.id
_entity.type
_entity.pdbx_description
1 polymer ?
#
loop_
_entity_poly.entity_id
_entity_poly.type
_entity_poly.pdbx_seq_one_letter_code
_entity_poly.pdbx_strand_id
1 'polypeptide(L)'
;MKYDKLLKIIVALLFWALFSHDAQVIAQVQPSQINLDYPSILQPSPTVSQLNKGGDASVNLATGTPNVSVPLYTIQSRFLSHPISMNYASNGIKVDELASNVGLGWSLSCGGVISRTVLGVPDEKRAAYNPVYSNYNTDFRSAWTGDLYSFMSASSSSADIDWQTDVFTYSIGGVSGKFIIDANNQPKLLSAKNVQVKKLTSQFTDGFQLTDGDGVVYTFNETGTTCITETGYQGPKPLSAPVITAWYLTSIVKPGQDAIQFKYTSNSYQYQ
;
A
#
# COMPACT_ATOMS: atom_id res chain seq x y z
N MET A 1 105.69 -21.25 -37.49
CA MET A 1 104.52 -22.07 -37.91
C MET A 1 103.83 -22.88 -36.80
N LYS A 2 104.42 -23.13 -35.61
CA LYS A 2 103.76 -23.92 -34.54
C LYS A 2 102.69 -23.16 -33.73
N TYR A 3 102.85 -21.85 -33.52
CA TYR A 3 101.93 -21.05 -32.69
C TYR A 3 100.60 -20.68 -33.37
N ASP A 4 100.58 -20.62 -34.71
CA ASP A 4 99.41 -20.19 -35.48
C ASP A 4 98.29 -21.26 -35.51
N LYS A 5 98.66 -22.54 -35.44
CA LYS A 5 97.69 -23.64 -35.24
C LYS A 5 97.09 -23.64 -33.84
N LEU A 6 97.89 -23.25 -32.84
CA LEU A 6 97.48 -23.26 -31.43
C LEU A 6 96.50 -22.12 -31.14
N LEU A 7 96.71 -20.94 -31.74
CA LEU A 7 95.79 -19.82 -31.67
C LEU A 7 94.43 -20.14 -32.31
N LYS A 8 94.42 -20.80 -33.48
CA LYS A 8 93.17 -21.19 -34.16
C LYS A 8 92.36 -22.21 -33.36
N ILE A 9 93.02 -23.12 -32.66
CA ILE A 9 92.36 -24.09 -31.77
C ILE A 9 91.77 -23.39 -30.53
N ILE A 10 92.49 -22.44 -29.93
CA ILE A 10 91.99 -21.67 -28.79
C ILE A 10 90.78 -20.81 -29.20
N VAL A 11 90.83 -20.16 -30.35
CA VAL A 11 89.69 -19.37 -30.87
C VAL A 11 88.50 -20.28 -31.18
N ALA A 12 88.72 -21.47 -31.73
CA ALA A 12 87.64 -22.43 -31.98
C ALA A 12 87.00 -22.96 -30.69
N LEU A 13 87.80 -23.19 -29.64
CA LEU A 13 87.29 -23.60 -28.32
C LEU A 13 86.53 -22.47 -27.61
N LEU A 14 86.98 -21.22 -27.74
CA LEU A 14 86.26 -20.04 -27.24
C LEU A 14 84.93 -19.83 -27.98
N PHE A 15 84.91 -20.07 -29.30
CA PHE A 15 83.69 -20.02 -30.08
C PHE A 15 82.71 -21.13 -29.65
N TRP A 16 83.20 -22.34 -29.37
CA TRP A 16 82.32 -23.43 -28.94
C TRP A 16 81.77 -23.23 -27.52
N ALA A 17 82.54 -22.60 -26.63
CA ALA A 17 82.09 -22.23 -25.28
C ALA A 17 81.01 -21.13 -25.27
N LEU A 18 81.03 -20.22 -26.25
CA LEU A 18 80.05 -19.12 -26.35
C LEU A 18 78.69 -19.55 -26.94
N PHE A 19 78.62 -20.69 -27.64
CA PHE A 19 77.40 -21.18 -28.30
C PHE A 19 76.77 -22.41 -27.63
N SER A 20 77.28 -22.87 -26.49
CA SER A 20 76.84 -24.10 -25.80
C SER A 20 75.99 -23.85 -24.54
N HIS A 21 75.46 -22.65 -24.34
CA HIS A 21 74.50 -22.39 -23.26
C HIS A 21 73.07 -22.42 -23.81
N ASP A 22 72.36 -23.51 -23.53
CA ASP A 22 70.92 -23.64 -23.75
C ASP A 22 70.17 -22.69 -22.81
N ALA A 23 69.86 -21.49 -23.29
CA ALA A 23 68.92 -20.60 -22.61
C ALA A 23 67.50 -21.18 -22.81
N GLN A 24 66.94 -21.78 -21.77
CA GLN A 24 65.53 -22.17 -21.78
C GLN A 24 64.64 -20.92 -21.85
N VAL A 25 64.01 -20.70 -22.99
CA VAL A 25 62.98 -19.68 -23.17
C VAL A 25 61.69 -20.21 -22.51
N ILE A 26 61.37 -19.70 -21.32
CA ILE A 26 60.05 -19.93 -20.71
C ILE A 26 59.05 -18.97 -21.36
N ALA A 27 58.55 -19.34 -22.53
CA ALA A 27 57.46 -18.64 -23.20
C ALA A 27 56.16 -19.43 -22.99
N GLN A 28 55.56 -19.29 -21.81
CA GLN A 28 54.12 -19.44 -21.49
C GLN A 28 53.97 -19.67 -19.99
N VAL A 29 53.64 -18.62 -19.24
CA VAL A 29 52.92 -18.78 -17.97
C VAL A 29 51.46 -19.02 -18.37
N GLN A 30 50.91 -20.21 -18.10
CA GLN A 30 49.46 -20.39 -18.18
C GLN A 30 48.81 -19.40 -17.19
N PRO A 31 47.83 -18.58 -17.61
CA PRO A 31 47.10 -17.77 -16.65
C PRO A 31 46.45 -18.72 -15.64
N SER A 32 46.70 -18.49 -14.36
CA SER A 32 45.98 -19.17 -13.27
C SER A 32 44.49 -19.01 -13.51
N GLN A 33 43.77 -20.12 -13.67
CA GLN A 33 42.31 -20.08 -13.73
C GLN A 33 41.81 -19.49 -12.41
N ILE A 34 41.13 -18.34 -12.46
CA ILE A 34 40.39 -17.82 -11.32
C ILE A 34 39.28 -18.84 -11.04
N ASN A 35 39.46 -19.62 -9.98
CA ASN A 35 38.43 -20.53 -9.50
C ASN A 35 37.36 -19.66 -8.83
N LEU A 36 36.38 -19.22 -9.62
CA LEU A 36 35.17 -18.58 -9.10
C LEU A 36 34.32 -19.69 -8.49
N ASP A 37 34.48 -19.90 -7.19
CA ASP A 37 33.65 -20.81 -6.41
C ASP A 37 32.25 -20.17 -6.31
N TYR A 38 31.42 -20.39 -7.33
CA TYR A 38 30.02 -19.98 -7.29
C TYR A 38 29.30 -20.85 -6.27
N PRO A 39 28.53 -20.28 -5.33
CA PRO A 39 27.77 -21.07 -4.39
C PRO A 39 26.80 -21.99 -5.17
N SER A 40 27.08 -23.29 -5.12
CA SER A 40 26.20 -24.32 -5.67
C SER A 40 24.95 -24.40 -4.80
N ILE A 41 23.90 -23.71 -5.22
CA ILE A 41 22.59 -23.81 -4.58
C ILE A 41 21.86 -25.05 -5.10
N LEU A 42 21.92 -26.14 -4.32
CA LEU A 42 21.13 -27.33 -4.56
C LEU A 42 19.67 -27.07 -4.16
N GLN A 43 18.78 -27.02 -5.15
CA GLN A 43 17.34 -26.95 -4.88
C GLN A 43 16.84 -28.28 -4.30
N PRO A 44 15.81 -28.27 -3.44
CA PRO A 44 15.15 -29.49 -2.98
C PRO A 44 14.67 -30.34 -4.16
N SER A 45 14.54 -31.65 -3.95
CA SER A 45 14.04 -32.56 -4.98
C SER A 45 12.68 -32.09 -5.53
N PRO A 46 12.36 -32.33 -6.82
CA PRO A 46 11.11 -31.85 -7.43
C PRO A 46 9.86 -32.22 -6.64
N THR A 47 9.84 -33.41 -6.03
CA THR A 47 8.77 -33.88 -5.15
C THR A 47 8.65 -33.03 -3.88
N VAL A 48 9.77 -32.70 -3.22
CA VAL A 48 9.79 -31.84 -2.02
C VAL A 48 9.47 -30.40 -2.37
N SER A 49 9.93 -29.91 -3.52
CA SER A 49 9.59 -28.58 -4.05
C SER A 49 8.09 -28.45 -4.33
N GLN A 50 7.43 -29.49 -4.85
CA GLN A 50 5.97 -29.50 -4.99
C GLN A 50 5.23 -29.66 -3.66
N LEU A 51 5.77 -30.42 -2.70
CA LEU A 51 5.19 -30.55 -1.37
C LEU A 51 5.21 -29.22 -0.60
N ASN A 52 6.31 -28.47 -0.72
CA ASN A 52 6.46 -27.15 -0.11
C ASN A 52 5.48 -26.13 -0.70
N LYS A 53 5.16 -26.21 -2.00
CA LYS A 53 4.12 -25.36 -2.63
C LYS A 53 2.75 -25.53 -1.98
N GLY A 54 2.44 -26.70 -1.43
CA GLY A 54 1.16 -26.98 -0.78
C GLY A 54 1.03 -26.40 0.64
N GLY A 55 2.14 -25.96 1.26
CA GLY A 55 2.16 -25.46 2.63
C GLY A 55 2.08 -23.94 2.77
N ASP A 56 2.36 -23.19 1.70
CA ASP A 56 2.58 -21.74 1.81
C ASP A 56 1.31 -20.88 1.79
N ALA A 57 0.15 -21.45 1.47
CA ALA A 57 -1.13 -20.73 1.48
C ALA A 57 -1.97 -21.12 2.69
N SER A 58 -1.97 -20.26 3.72
CA SER A 58 -2.86 -20.41 4.87
C SER A 58 -4.32 -20.44 4.40
N VAL A 59 -5.11 -21.42 4.83
CA VAL A 59 -6.54 -21.50 4.46
C VAL A 59 -7.36 -20.90 5.59
N ASN A 60 -8.31 -20.03 5.24
CA ASN A 60 -9.31 -19.59 6.21
C ASN A 60 -10.26 -20.76 6.51
N LEU A 61 -10.20 -21.30 7.73
CA LEU A 61 -10.97 -22.48 8.14
C LEU A 61 -12.49 -22.28 8.10
N ALA A 62 -12.97 -21.03 8.20
CA ALA A 62 -14.41 -20.73 8.18
C ALA A 62 -14.97 -20.65 6.75
N THR A 63 -14.16 -20.22 5.78
CA THR A 63 -14.59 -20.01 4.38
C THR A 63 -13.99 -21.00 3.40
N GLY A 64 -13.01 -21.81 3.82
CA GLY A 64 -12.29 -22.76 2.98
C GLY A 64 -11.39 -22.12 1.91
N THR A 65 -11.21 -20.79 1.96
CA THR A 65 -10.50 -20.02 0.92
C THR A 65 -9.01 -19.91 1.23
N PRO A 66 -8.11 -20.19 0.26
CA PRO A 66 -6.69 -19.85 0.38
C PRO A 66 -6.48 -18.35 0.59
N ASN A 67 -5.75 -18.00 1.65
CA ASN A 67 -5.23 -16.67 1.88
C ASN A 67 -3.84 -16.58 1.25
N VAL A 68 -3.77 -15.94 0.09
CA VAL A 68 -2.53 -15.74 -0.67
C VAL A 68 -2.08 -14.30 -0.45
N SER A 69 -0.98 -14.15 0.30
CA SER A 69 -0.30 -12.87 0.54
C SER A 69 1.14 -12.97 0.06
N VAL A 70 1.50 -12.14 -0.91
CA VAL A 70 2.85 -12.04 -1.47
C VAL A 70 3.52 -10.80 -0.87
N PRO A 71 4.47 -10.93 0.07
CA PRO A 71 5.24 -9.79 0.56
C PRO A 71 6.15 -9.27 -0.56
N LEU A 72 6.10 -7.97 -0.83
CA LEU A 72 6.91 -7.32 -1.86
C LEU A 72 8.16 -6.70 -1.28
N TYR A 73 7.99 -5.91 -0.21
CA TYR A 73 9.08 -5.18 0.43
C TYR A 73 8.66 -4.75 1.83
N THR A 74 9.61 -4.54 2.75
CA THR A 74 9.33 -3.92 4.04
C THR A 74 10.17 -2.66 4.16
N ILE A 75 9.52 -1.50 4.28
CA ILE A 75 10.20 -0.25 4.57
C ILE A 75 10.63 -0.31 6.03
N GLN A 76 11.93 -0.43 6.26
CA GLN A 76 12.51 -0.49 7.59
C GLN A 76 13.29 0.79 7.86
N SER A 77 12.88 1.49 8.92
CA SER A 77 13.65 2.56 9.55
C SER A 77 14.13 2.09 10.94
N ARG A 78 14.82 2.97 11.67
CA ARG A 78 15.30 2.68 13.03
C ARG A 78 14.16 2.42 14.02
N PHE A 79 13.05 3.14 13.89
CA PHE A 79 11.92 3.07 14.83
C PHE A 79 10.58 2.71 14.18
N LEU A 80 10.52 2.67 12.85
CA LEU A 80 9.31 2.36 12.08
C LEU A 80 9.57 1.17 11.16
N SER A 81 8.59 0.29 11.03
CA SER A 81 8.57 -0.80 10.07
C SER A 81 7.22 -0.82 9.38
N HIS A 82 7.21 -0.82 8.05
CA HIS A 82 5.98 -0.79 7.26
C HIS A 82 6.07 -1.81 6.12
N PRO A 83 5.39 -2.97 6.24
CA PRO A 83 5.39 -3.99 5.20
C PRO A 83 4.47 -3.61 4.03
N ILE A 84 4.93 -3.90 2.82
CA ILE A 84 4.20 -3.78 1.57
C ILE A 84 3.95 -5.19 1.05
N SER A 85 2.68 -5.56 0.89
CA SER A 85 2.27 -6.86 0.38
C SER A 85 1.17 -6.75 -0.67
N MET A 86 1.04 -7.79 -1.49
CA MET A 86 -0.08 -7.97 -2.41
C MET A 86 -0.92 -9.15 -1.93
N ASN A 87 -2.23 -8.95 -1.83
CA ASN A 87 -3.16 -9.96 -1.34
C ASN A 87 -4.13 -10.36 -2.44
N TYR A 88 -4.39 -11.66 -2.60
CA TYR A 88 -5.39 -12.19 -3.53
C TYR A 88 -6.60 -12.72 -2.78
N ALA A 89 -7.79 -12.28 -3.20
CA ALA A 89 -9.06 -12.78 -2.71
C ALA A 89 -9.50 -13.98 -3.56
N SER A 90 -9.45 -15.18 -2.99
CA SER A 90 -9.74 -16.42 -3.72
C SER A 90 -11.22 -16.85 -3.68
N ASN A 91 -12.14 -15.96 -3.28
CA ASN A 91 -13.57 -16.24 -3.12
C ASN A 91 -14.36 -16.25 -4.46
N GLY A 92 -13.66 -16.25 -5.58
CA GLY A 92 -14.22 -16.15 -6.92
C GLY A 92 -14.46 -14.69 -7.31
N ILE A 93 -14.26 -14.41 -8.60
CA ILE A 93 -14.46 -13.08 -9.17
C ILE A 93 -15.91 -12.93 -9.63
N LYS A 94 -16.60 -11.89 -9.17
CA LYS A 94 -17.97 -11.61 -9.62
C LYS A 94 -17.95 -10.98 -11.01
N VAL A 95 -19.03 -11.16 -11.79
CA VAL A 95 -19.14 -10.61 -13.16
C VAL A 95 -18.95 -9.09 -13.16
N ASP A 96 -19.51 -8.40 -12.16
CA ASP A 96 -19.43 -6.94 -12.03
C ASP A 96 -18.35 -6.49 -11.03
N GLU A 97 -17.33 -7.32 -10.79
CA GLU A 97 -16.23 -6.95 -9.89
C GLU A 97 -15.23 -6.01 -10.58
N LEU A 98 -14.98 -4.86 -9.96
CA LEU A 98 -14.01 -3.89 -10.46
C LEU A 98 -12.58 -4.31 -10.10
N ALA A 99 -11.70 -4.33 -11.11
CA ALA A 99 -10.29 -4.58 -10.90
C ALA A 99 -9.62 -3.45 -10.12
N SER A 100 -8.70 -3.80 -9.22
CA SER A 100 -7.85 -2.82 -8.54
C SER A 100 -6.72 -2.32 -9.46
N ASN A 101 -5.88 -1.42 -8.95
CA ASN A 101 -4.68 -0.96 -9.64
C ASN A 101 -3.63 -2.06 -9.91
N VAL A 102 -3.74 -3.23 -9.26
CA VAL A 102 -2.85 -4.38 -9.45
C VAL A 102 -3.55 -5.57 -10.11
N GLY A 103 -4.80 -5.40 -10.56
CA GLY A 103 -5.57 -6.40 -11.28
C GLY A 103 -6.80 -6.91 -10.52
N LEU A 104 -7.55 -7.76 -11.20
CA LEU A 104 -8.80 -8.33 -10.70
C LEU A 104 -8.54 -9.37 -9.61
N GLY A 105 -9.26 -9.29 -8.49
CA GLY A 105 -9.05 -10.15 -7.32
C GLY A 105 -7.78 -9.87 -6.50
N TRP A 106 -6.87 -9.04 -7.01
CA TRP A 106 -5.66 -8.61 -6.30
C TRP A 106 -5.87 -7.27 -5.62
N SER A 107 -5.23 -7.08 -4.48
CA SER A 107 -5.18 -5.80 -3.77
C SER A 107 -3.76 -5.52 -3.29
N LEU A 108 -3.32 -4.27 -3.42
CA LEU A 108 -2.02 -3.83 -2.94
C LEU A 108 -2.17 -3.20 -1.55
N SER A 109 -1.58 -3.84 -0.55
CA SER A 109 -1.44 -3.30 0.80
C SER A 109 -0.09 -2.59 0.93
N CYS A 110 0.02 -1.41 0.30
CA CYS A 110 1.23 -0.58 0.33
C CYS A 110 1.14 0.58 1.33
N GLY A 111 -0.06 1.14 1.52
CA GLY A 111 -0.31 2.22 2.46
C GLY A 111 -1.57 1.94 3.27
N GLY A 112 -1.90 2.87 4.16
CA GLY A 112 -3.23 2.91 4.77
C GLY A 112 -4.23 3.62 3.85
N VAL A 113 -5.50 3.28 4.00
CA VAL A 113 -6.60 4.02 3.37
C VAL A 113 -7.72 4.21 4.38
N ILE A 114 -8.35 5.38 4.34
CA ILE A 114 -9.66 5.62 4.93
C ILE A 114 -10.64 5.60 3.77
N SER A 115 -11.58 4.66 3.78
CA SER A 115 -12.68 4.60 2.82
C SER A 115 -13.97 5.09 3.46
N ARG A 116 -14.85 5.67 2.66
CA ARG A 116 -16.17 6.14 3.07
C ARG A 116 -17.24 5.42 2.29
N THR A 117 -18.20 4.88 3.01
CA THR A 117 -19.47 4.44 2.47
C THR A 117 -20.46 5.58 2.66
N VAL A 118 -20.84 6.20 1.55
CA VAL A 118 -21.85 7.26 1.55
C VAL A 118 -23.24 6.62 1.65
N LEU A 119 -24.03 7.05 2.63
CA LEU A 119 -25.40 6.60 2.84
C LEU A 119 -26.31 7.81 2.66
N GLY A 120 -27.13 7.80 1.60
CA GLY A 120 -27.96 8.95 1.26
C GLY A 120 -27.13 10.10 0.67
N VAL A 121 -27.12 11.22 1.37
CA VAL A 121 -26.44 12.46 0.97
C VAL A 121 -25.08 12.53 1.68
N PRO A 122 -24.00 12.93 0.98
CA PRO A 122 -22.71 13.12 1.63
C PRO A 122 -22.79 14.04 2.85
N ASP A 123 -22.21 13.61 3.98
CA ASP A 123 -22.10 14.38 5.23
C ASP A 123 -21.79 15.89 5.03
N GLU A 124 -20.90 16.26 4.10
CA GLU A 124 -20.53 17.66 3.84
C GLU A 124 -21.66 18.51 3.24
N LYS A 125 -22.68 17.88 2.65
CA LYS A 125 -23.88 18.52 2.11
C LYS A 125 -25.06 18.44 3.08
N ARG A 126 -24.94 17.72 4.20
CA ARG A 126 -26.04 17.44 5.12
C ARG A 126 -26.78 18.69 5.60
N ALA A 127 -26.10 19.82 5.82
CA ALA A 127 -26.75 21.07 6.25
C ALA A 127 -27.79 21.61 5.25
N ALA A 128 -27.62 21.36 3.95
CA ALA A 128 -28.57 21.77 2.92
C ALA A 128 -29.81 20.86 2.86
N TYR A 129 -29.69 19.63 3.38
CA TYR A 129 -30.72 18.60 3.30
C TYR A 129 -31.35 18.31 4.67
N ASN A 130 -30.74 18.72 5.77
CA ASN A 130 -31.25 18.53 7.13
C ASN A 130 -30.99 19.77 8.01
N PRO A 131 -31.89 20.76 8.00
CA PRO A 131 -31.74 21.98 8.80
C PRO A 131 -31.85 21.72 10.32
N VAL A 132 -32.41 20.59 10.73
CA VAL A 132 -32.70 20.22 12.14
C VAL A 132 -31.48 19.59 12.83
N TYR A 133 -30.47 19.12 12.08
CA TYR A 133 -29.26 18.49 12.63
C TYR A 133 -28.36 19.44 13.45
N SER A 134 -28.63 20.74 13.42
CA SER A 134 -27.90 21.76 14.20
C SER A 134 -28.17 21.70 15.71
N ASN A 135 -29.18 20.94 16.17
CA ASN A 135 -29.70 21.00 17.54
C ASN A 135 -29.53 19.72 18.38
N TYR A 136 -28.51 18.88 18.13
CA TYR A 136 -28.26 17.68 18.96
C TYR A 136 -27.90 17.95 20.43
N ASN A 137 -27.79 19.22 20.84
CA ASN A 137 -27.47 19.63 22.21
C ASN A 137 -28.68 20.20 22.98
N THR A 138 -29.88 20.22 22.40
CA THR A 138 -31.09 20.58 23.13
C THR A 138 -31.79 19.31 23.59
N ASP A 139 -31.96 19.18 24.91
CA ASP A 139 -32.70 18.10 25.57
C ASP A 139 -34.01 17.81 24.82
N PHE A 140 -34.15 16.57 24.32
CA PHE A 140 -35.29 16.07 23.53
C PHE A 140 -36.66 16.30 24.21
N ARG A 141 -36.68 16.61 25.51
CA ARG A 141 -37.90 16.96 26.26
C ARG A 141 -38.40 18.39 26.00
N SER A 142 -37.56 19.30 25.54
CA SER A 142 -37.91 20.71 25.31
C SER A 142 -38.42 21.02 23.90
N ALA A 143 -38.28 20.08 22.95
CA ALA A 143 -38.57 20.27 21.53
C ALA A 143 -39.88 19.63 21.02
N TRP A 144 -40.78 19.24 21.94
CA TRP A 144 -41.96 18.42 21.64
C TRP A 144 -43.03 19.04 20.73
N THR A 145 -42.92 20.31 20.34
CA THR A 145 -43.86 20.96 19.42
C THR A 145 -43.22 21.53 18.16
N GLY A 146 -41.91 21.82 18.19
CA GLY A 146 -41.18 22.40 17.05
C GLY A 146 -40.55 21.36 16.14
N ASP A 147 -39.84 20.38 16.72
CA ASP A 147 -39.07 19.41 15.94
C ASP A 147 -39.98 18.38 15.27
N LEU A 148 -41.03 17.89 15.94
CA LEU A 148 -41.99 16.96 15.32
C LEU A 148 -42.83 17.63 14.22
N TYR A 149 -43.21 18.91 14.40
CA TYR A 149 -43.92 19.68 13.38
C TYR A 149 -43.01 20.00 12.21
N SER A 150 -41.75 20.39 12.45
CA SER A 150 -40.73 20.56 11.41
C SER A 150 -40.43 19.25 10.68
N PHE A 151 -40.44 18.12 11.38
CA PHE A 151 -40.28 16.79 10.82
C PHE A 151 -41.46 16.43 9.91
N MET A 152 -42.70 16.62 10.36
CA MET A 152 -43.90 16.39 9.55
C MET A 152 -44.01 17.36 8.38
N SER A 153 -43.66 18.63 8.56
CA SER A 153 -43.71 19.63 7.49
C SER A 153 -42.61 19.39 6.46
N ALA A 154 -41.40 19.06 6.89
CA ALA A 154 -40.27 18.81 6.00
C ALA A 154 -40.35 17.44 5.29
N SER A 155 -41.04 16.45 5.88
CA SER A 155 -41.40 15.20 5.18
C SER A 155 -42.60 15.34 4.24
N SER A 156 -43.43 16.39 4.41
CA SER A 156 -44.56 16.71 3.52
C SER A 156 -44.19 17.63 2.35
N SER A 157 -43.15 18.44 2.50
CA SER A 157 -42.46 19.09 1.39
C SER A 157 -41.42 18.13 0.82
N SER A 158 -41.20 18.11 -0.48
CA SER A 158 -40.21 17.28 -1.18
C SER A 158 -38.74 17.57 -0.84
N ALA A 159 -38.41 17.88 0.42
CA ALA A 159 -37.04 18.04 0.87
C ALA A 159 -36.47 16.64 1.11
N ASP A 160 -35.45 16.27 0.36
CA ASP A 160 -34.69 15.02 0.51
C ASP A 160 -33.95 15.03 1.87
N ILE A 161 -34.68 14.91 2.99
CA ILE A 161 -34.05 14.93 4.31
C ILE A 161 -33.29 13.64 4.53
N ASP A 162 -31.99 13.78 4.79
CA ASP A 162 -31.12 12.67 5.11
C ASP A 162 -30.75 12.66 6.60
N TRP A 163 -31.03 11.54 7.24
CA TRP A 163 -30.71 11.24 8.64
C TRP A 163 -29.66 10.14 8.78
N GLN A 164 -29.22 9.55 7.66
CA GLN A 164 -28.15 8.56 7.64
C GLN A 164 -26.81 9.29 7.76
N THR A 165 -25.88 8.73 8.54
CA THR A 165 -24.50 9.23 8.60
C THR A 165 -23.64 8.35 7.72
N ASP A 166 -22.64 8.97 7.08
CA ASP A 166 -21.66 8.19 6.34
C ASP A 166 -20.76 7.41 7.29
N VAL A 167 -20.35 6.23 6.83
CA VAL A 167 -19.49 5.34 7.61
C VAL A 167 -18.10 5.36 7.02
N PHE A 168 -17.13 5.77 7.83
CA PHE A 168 -15.73 5.78 7.47
C PHE A 168 -15.07 4.54 8.04
N THR A 169 -14.33 3.82 7.20
CA THR A 169 -13.55 2.63 7.57
C THR A 169 -12.08 2.92 7.33
N TYR A 170 -11.22 2.63 8.29
CA TYR A 170 -9.78 2.79 8.14
C TYR A 170 -9.06 1.46 8.33
N SER A 171 -7.91 1.32 7.69
CA SER A 171 -6.96 0.23 7.88
C SER A 171 -5.54 0.77 7.80
N ILE A 172 -4.83 0.74 8.93
CA ILE A 172 -3.51 1.36 9.10
C ILE A 172 -2.63 0.46 9.97
N GLY A 173 -1.40 0.15 9.56
CA GLY A 173 -0.41 -0.52 10.43
C GLY A 173 -0.91 -1.77 11.19
N GLY A 174 -1.83 -2.56 10.62
CA GLY A 174 -2.46 -3.71 11.28
C GLY A 174 -3.67 -3.40 12.18
N VAL A 175 -4.00 -2.13 12.39
CA VAL A 175 -5.19 -1.66 13.09
C VAL A 175 -6.24 -1.21 12.08
N SER A 176 -7.42 -1.83 12.15
CA SER A 176 -8.59 -1.42 11.37
C SER A 176 -9.74 -0.98 12.28
N GLY A 177 -10.63 -0.14 11.78
CA GLY A 177 -11.79 0.30 12.55
C GLY A 177 -12.75 1.14 11.73
N LYS A 178 -13.82 1.59 12.39
CA LYS A 178 -14.85 2.43 11.79
C LYS A 178 -15.13 3.65 12.66
N PHE A 179 -15.44 4.78 12.03
CA PHE A 179 -15.91 5.99 12.68
C PHE A 179 -17.01 6.66 11.84
N ILE A 180 -17.74 7.54 12.49
CA ILE A 180 -18.73 8.44 11.87
C ILE A 180 -18.37 9.87 12.22
N ILE A 181 -18.93 10.84 11.51
CA ILE A 181 -18.81 12.25 11.86
C ILE A 181 -20.05 12.64 12.68
N ASP A 182 -19.83 13.20 13.87
CA ASP A 182 -20.92 13.66 14.71
C ASP A 182 -21.49 15.02 14.26
N ALA A 183 -22.55 15.49 14.93
CA ALA A 183 -23.18 16.77 14.63
C ALA A 183 -22.25 17.98 14.86
N ASN A 184 -21.19 17.84 15.67
CA ASN A 184 -20.18 18.88 15.88
C ASN A 184 -19.04 18.81 14.86
N ASN A 185 -19.24 18.03 13.78
CA ASN A 185 -18.28 17.81 12.72
C ASN A 185 -16.97 17.16 13.23
N GLN A 186 -17.06 16.35 14.29
CA GLN A 186 -15.94 15.63 14.88
C GLN A 186 -16.01 14.12 14.59
N PRO A 187 -14.87 13.47 14.29
CA PRO A 187 -14.84 12.02 14.15
C PRO A 187 -15.14 11.31 15.48
N LYS A 188 -16.09 10.37 15.46
CA LYS A 188 -16.43 9.50 16.59
C LYS A 188 -16.27 8.05 16.19
N LEU A 189 -15.35 7.36 16.88
CA LEU A 189 -15.10 5.93 16.67
C LEU A 189 -16.31 5.08 17.08
N LEU A 190 -16.65 4.12 16.23
CA LEU A 190 -17.69 3.12 16.50
C LEU A 190 -17.15 1.91 17.29
N SER A 191 -15.83 1.75 17.33
CA SER A 191 -15.14 0.68 18.06
C SER A 191 -14.18 1.29 19.07
N ALA A 192 -14.21 0.80 20.30
CA ALA A 192 -13.30 1.20 21.36
C ALA A 192 -11.89 0.65 21.09
N LYS A 193 -11.11 1.38 20.29
CA LYS A 193 -9.69 1.15 20.08
C LYS A 193 -8.90 2.34 20.60
N ASN A 194 -7.65 2.10 21.01
CA ASN A 194 -6.69 3.16 21.37
C ASN A 194 -6.18 3.86 20.11
N VAL A 195 -7.09 4.45 19.34
CA VAL A 195 -6.79 5.26 18.17
C VAL A 195 -7.53 6.57 18.35
N GLN A 196 -6.88 7.67 18.05
CA GLN A 196 -7.53 8.98 17.95
C GLN A 196 -7.65 9.35 16.49
N VAL A 197 -8.85 9.76 16.07
CA VAL A 197 -9.11 10.24 14.71
C VAL A 197 -9.40 11.73 14.80
N LYS A 198 -8.72 12.52 13.98
CA LYS A 198 -8.92 13.97 13.85
C LYS A 198 -9.01 14.33 12.38
N LYS A 199 -9.77 15.37 12.07
CA LYS A 199 -9.68 16.01 10.76
C LYS A 199 -8.53 16.99 10.76
N LEU A 200 -7.86 17.14 9.61
CA LEU A 200 -6.81 18.14 9.45
C LEU A 200 -7.39 19.55 9.51
N THR A 201 -8.57 19.75 8.91
CA THR A 201 -9.33 21.00 8.97
C THR A 201 -10.83 20.71 9.08
N SER A 202 -11.66 21.75 8.98
CA SER A 202 -13.11 21.57 8.87
C SER A 202 -13.53 20.91 7.54
N GLN A 203 -12.70 21.00 6.50
CA GLN A 203 -12.98 20.50 5.15
C GLN A 203 -12.55 19.03 5.01
N PHE A 204 -13.36 18.25 4.29
CA PHE A 204 -13.05 16.85 3.98
C PHE A 204 -11.92 16.72 2.94
N THR A 205 -11.70 17.74 2.12
CA THR A 205 -10.63 17.77 1.09
C THR A 205 -9.24 17.68 1.69
N ASP A 206 -9.06 18.22 2.89
CA ASP A 206 -7.74 18.35 3.50
C ASP A 206 -7.33 17.06 4.21
N GLY A 207 -8.33 16.22 4.55
CA GLY A 207 -8.17 14.85 5.00
C GLY A 207 -8.12 14.67 6.51
N PHE A 208 -7.48 13.58 6.94
CA PHE A 208 -7.55 13.07 8.30
C PHE A 208 -6.17 12.78 8.89
N GLN A 209 -6.10 12.81 10.21
CA GLN A 209 -4.96 12.37 10.99
C GLN A 209 -5.41 11.32 12.01
N LEU A 210 -4.72 10.19 12.02
CA LEU A 210 -4.90 9.13 13.00
C LEU A 210 -3.67 9.06 13.89
N THR A 211 -3.88 8.86 15.18
CA THR A 211 -2.80 8.62 16.15
C THR A 211 -3.09 7.31 16.86
N ASP A 212 -2.16 6.37 16.79
CA ASP A 212 -2.29 5.09 17.50
C ASP A 212 -1.95 5.22 19.00
N GLY A 213 -2.09 4.10 19.74
CA GLY A 213 -1.77 4.04 21.16
C GLY A 213 -0.28 4.17 21.48
N ASP A 214 0.59 3.93 20.50
CA ASP A 214 2.05 4.02 20.62
C ASP A 214 2.57 5.43 20.27
N GLY A 215 1.66 6.35 19.91
CA GLY A 215 1.97 7.74 19.56
C GLY A 215 2.47 7.92 18.13
N VAL A 216 2.34 6.92 17.25
CA VAL A 216 2.63 7.06 15.82
C VAL A 216 1.48 7.80 15.15
N VAL A 217 1.83 8.81 14.36
CA VAL A 217 0.90 9.69 13.67
C VAL A 217 0.85 9.31 12.20
N TYR A 218 -0.36 9.02 11.71
CA TYR A 218 -0.68 8.67 10.35
C TYR A 218 -1.48 9.81 9.72
N THR A 219 -0.99 10.39 8.63
CA THR A 219 -1.65 11.51 7.96
C THR A 219 -2.16 11.09 6.60
N PHE A 220 -3.41 11.43 6.30
CA PHE A 220 -4.13 11.11 5.08
C PHE A 220 -4.58 12.42 4.43
N ASN A 221 -3.91 12.86 3.37
CA ASN A 221 -4.22 14.13 2.71
C ASN A 221 -4.37 14.01 1.18
N GLU A 222 -4.29 12.80 0.63
CA GLU A 222 -4.53 12.55 -0.80
C GLU A 222 -5.90 11.90 -0.96
N THR A 223 -6.77 12.48 -1.79
CA THR A 223 -8.17 12.09 -1.89
C THR A 223 -8.48 11.32 -3.17
N GLY A 224 -9.30 10.28 -3.07
CA GLY A 224 -9.95 9.62 -4.19
C GLY A 224 -11.44 9.99 -4.25
N THR A 225 -11.95 10.25 -5.45
CA THR A 225 -13.36 10.57 -5.69
C THR A 225 -14.05 9.51 -6.51
N THR A 226 -15.33 9.28 -6.25
CA THR A 226 -16.19 8.38 -7.02
C THR A 226 -17.51 9.09 -7.34
N CYS A 227 -18.07 8.82 -8.51
CA CYS A 227 -19.45 9.17 -8.87
C CYS A 227 -20.12 7.98 -9.55
N ILE A 228 -21.45 7.94 -9.52
CA ILE A 228 -22.25 6.97 -10.26
C ILE A 228 -23.06 7.75 -11.29
N THR A 229 -22.89 7.40 -12.55
CA THR A 229 -23.68 7.97 -13.65
C THR A 229 -24.58 6.86 -14.20
N GLU A 230 -25.83 6.82 -13.75
CA GLU A 230 -26.84 5.94 -14.35
C GLU A 230 -27.76 6.73 -15.27
N THR A 231 -27.94 6.26 -16.50
CA THR A 231 -28.96 6.75 -17.42
C THR A 231 -30.24 5.91 -17.29
N GLY A 232 -31.37 6.54 -17.00
CA GLY A 232 -32.70 5.90 -17.04
C GLY A 232 -33.29 5.44 -15.70
N TYR A 233 -32.65 5.77 -14.56
CA TYR A 233 -33.15 5.43 -13.22
C TYR A 233 -34.33 6.32 -12.78
N GLN A 234 -35.43 5.72 -12.32
CA GLN A 234 -36.62 6.41 -11.79
C GLN A 234 -36.75 6.32 -10.25
N GLY A 235 -35.65 6.06 -9.53
CA GLY A 235 -35.58 6.13 -8.06
C GLY A 235 -34.83 7.38 -7.56
N PRO A 236 -34.38 7.39 -6.28
CA PRO A 236 -33.56 8.48 -5.73
C PRO A 236 -32.38 8.78 -6.64
N LYS A 237 -32.18 10.05 -7.01
CA LYS A 237 -31.17 10.41 -8.01
C LYS A 237 -29.79 9.85 -7.61
N PRO A 238 -29.10 9.10 -8.49
CA PRO A 238 -27.76 8.62 -8.20
C PRO A 238 -26.83 9.81 -7.94
N LEU A 239 -25.78 9.59 -7.15
CA LEU A 239 -24.75 10.59 -6.87
C LEU A 239 -23.95 10.93 -8.15
N SER A 240 -24.53 11.79 -8.98
CA SER A 240 -23.98 12.17 -10.29
C SER A 240 -22.79 13.13 -10.18
N ALA A 241 -22.64 13.81 -9.05
CA ALA A 241 -21.47 14.64 -8.76
C ALA A 241 -20.39 13.79 -8.07
N PRO A 242 -19.10 13.94 -8.42
CA PRO A 242 -18.00 13.31 -7.70
C PRO A 242 -18.03 13.64 -6.22
N VAL A 243 -17.93 12.58 -5.39
CA VAL A 243 -17.84 12.67 -3.93
C VAL A 243 -16.51 12.06 -3.50
N ILE A 244 -15.88 12.64 -2.47
CA ILE A 244 -14.67 12.07 -1.88
C ILE A 244 -15.05 10.81 -1.10
N THR A 245 -14.51 9.68 -1.53
CA THR A 245 -14.80 8.34 -0.99
C THR A 245 -13.58 7.65 -0.41
N ALA A 246 -12.37 8.17 -0.67
CA ALA A 246 -11.14 7.62 -0.16
C ALA A 246 -10.14 8.72 0.25
N TRP A 247 -9.36 8.46 1.31
CA TRP A 247 -8.18 9.22 1.68
C TRP A 247 -7.00 8.28 1.85
N TYR A 248 -5.92 8.53 1.12
CA TYR A 248 -4.72 7.71 1.09
C TYR A 248 -3.66 8.24 2.07
N LEU A 249 -2.94 7.32 2.71
CA LEU A 249 -1.90 7.62 3.68
C LEU A 249 -0.69 8.26 3.00
N THR A 250 -0.32 9.48 3.38
CA THR A 250 0.85 10.17 2.82
C THR A 250 2.04 10.25 3.74
N SER A 251 1.83 10.14 5.05
CA SER A 251 2.94 10.11 5.99
C SER A 251 2.67 9.27 7.22
N ILE A 252 3.69 8.55 7.66
CA ILE A 252 3.78 7.90 8.96
C ILE A 252 4.91 8.60 9.72
N VAL A 253 4.61 9.17 10.88
CA VAL A 253 5.60 9.91 11.68
C VAL A 253 5.57 9.39 13.10
N LYS A 254 6.75 9.04 13.61
CA LYS A 254 6.94 8.88 15.05
C LYS A 254 7.57 10.16 15.61
N PRO A 255 6.87 10.91 16.48
CA PRO A 255 7.33 12.23 16.92
C PRO A 255 8.77 12.23 17.46
N GLY A 256 9.62 13.08 16.89
CA GLY A 256 11.03 13.22 17.29
C GLY A 256 11.95 12.06 16.88
N GLN A 257 11.48 11.15 16.04
CA GLN A 257 12.22 9.98 15.57
C GLN A 257 12.24 9.94 14.04
N ASP A 258 11.47 9.03 13.45
CA ASP A 258 11.52 8.73 12.02
C ASP A 258 10.21 9.09 11.32
N ALA A 259 10.28 9.26 10.00
CA ALA A 259 9.13 9.48 9.15
C ALA A 259 9.24 8.67 7.86
N ILE A 260 8.10 8.15 7.39
CA ILE A 260 7.93 7.51 6.08
C ILE A 260 6.94 8.35 5.28
N GLN A 261 7.28 8.67 4.03
CA GLN A 261 6.43 9.47 3.14
C GLN A 261 6.03 8.66 1.92
N PHE A 262 4.77 8.82 1.51
CA PHE A 262 4.20 8.22 0.30
C PHE A 262 3.81 9.33 -0.67
N LYS A 263 4.13 9.13 -1.94
CA LYS A 263 3.75 10.03 -3.03
C LYS A 263 2.82 9.29 -3.98
N TYR A 264 1.73 9.95 -4.33
CA TYR A 264 0.69 9.39 -5.20
C TYR A 264 0.63 10.16 -6.51
N THR A 265 0.17 9.47 -7.54
CA THR A 265 -0.16 10.05 -8.84
C THR A 265 -1.65 9.83 -9.08
N SER A 266 -2.35 10.87 -9.51
CA SER A 266 -3.78 10.81 -9.82
C SER A 266 -4.04 9.97 -11.07
N ASN A 267 -4.96 9.03 -10.99
CA ASN A 267 -5.48 8.26 -12.11
C ASN A 267 -7.02 8.31 -12.12
N SER A 268 -7.61 8.33 -13.30
CA SER A 268 -9.07 8.27 -13.49
C SER A 268 -9.46 6.99 -14.22
N TYR A 269 -10.43 6.26 -13.67
CA TYR A 269 -11.00 5.07 -14.29
C TYR A 269 -12.48 5.30 -14.58
N GLN A 270 -12.94 4.84 -15.73
CA GLN A 270 -14.35 4.82 -16.11
C GLN A 270 -14.71 3.38 -16.47
N TYR A 271 -15.79 2.90 -15.89
CA TYR A 271 -16.33 1.57 -16.13
C TYR A 271 -17.72 1.75 -16.76
N GLN A 272 -18.00 0.95 -17.79
CA GLN A 272 -19.26 0.95 -18.54
C GLN A 272 -20.01 -0.36 -18.32
#